data_AF-X1T8N4-F1
#
_entry.id   AF-X1T8N4-F1
#
_cell.length_a   1.000
_cell.length_b   1.000
_cell.length_c   1.000
_cell.angle_alpha   90.00
_cell.angle_beta   90.00
_cell.angle_gamma   90.00
#
_symmetry.space_group_name_H-M   'P 1'
#
loop_
_entity.id
_entity.type
_entity.pdbx_description
1 polymer ?
#
loop_
_entity_poly.entity_id
_entity_poly.type
_entity_poly.pdbx_seq_one_letter_code
_entity_poly.pdbx_strand_id
1 'polypeptide(L)'
;MPDYSLYPSVDSSMGFTSRGCVRRCPWCIVPEKEGQIKPWARIYEFWDRRHRKITLLDNNMLAAPNWRLTMEDLIAEGLEVDFNQGLDIRLVNMDNAGYLKRVKARQLRFAFDDIAYESA
;
A
#
# COMPACT_ATOMS: atom_id res chain seq x y z
N MET A 1 16.83 -1.80 -4.22
CA MET A 1 16.61 -2.64 -3.03
C MET A 1 17.38 -2.08 -1.84
N PRO A 2 16.73 -1.85 -0.68
CA PRO A 2 17.39 -1.44 0.56
C PRO A 2 18.39 -2.49 1.06
N ASP A 3 19.45 -2.06 1.76
CA ASP A 3 20.42 -2.97 2.38
C ASP A 3 19.95 -3.43 3.76
N TYR A 4 19.29 -4.59 3.81
CA TYR A 4 18.82 -5.20 5.06
C TYR A 4 19.93 -5.84 5.89
N SER A 5 21.17 -5.97 5.38
CA SER A 5 22.28 -6.49 6.18
C SER A 5 22.65 -5.57 7.34
N LEU A 6 22.35 -4.28 7.21
CA LEU A 6 22.51 -3.27 8.26
C LEU A 6 21.49 -3.44 9.40
N TYR A 7 20.37 -4.14 9.15
CA TYR A 7 19.27 -4.33 10.09
C TYR A 7 18.83 -5.80 10.13
N PRO A 8 19.67 -6.71 10.64
CA PRO A 8 19.46 -8.16 10.53
C PRO A 8 18.21 -8.68 11.29
N SER A 9 17.64 -7.88 12.19
CA SER A 9 16.40 -8.21 12.90
C SER A 9 15.13 -7.84 12.13
N VAL A 10 15.24 -7.08 11.04
CA VAL A 10 14.11 -6.71 10.18
C VAL A 10 13.78 -7.90 9.29
N ASP A 11 12.53 -8.36 9.33
CA ASP A 11 12.02 -9.50 8.57
C ASP A 11 11.00 -9.11 7.48
N SER A 12 10.89 -7.81 7.19
CA SER A 12 9.96 -7.23 6.22
C SER A 12 10.68 -6.30 5.24
N SER A 13 10.37 -6.47 3.95
CA SER A 13 10.80 -5.50 2.94
C SER A 13 9.87 -4.28 2.92
N MET A 14 10.40 -3.11 2.65
CA MET A 14 9.67 -1.85 2.73
C MET A 14 9.90 -1.03 1.47
N GLY A 15 8.83 -0.46 0.93
CA GLY A 15 8.92 0.37 -0.25
C GLY A 15 7.59 0.93 -0.70
N PHE A 16 7.61 1.61 -1.83
CA PHE A 16 6.46 2.27 -2.42
C PHE A 16 6.17 1.65 -3.78
N THR A 17 4.93 1.24 -4.02
CA THR A 17 4.47 0.93 -5.37
C THR A 17 3.81 2.12 -6.05
N SER A 18 3.41 3.11 -5.28
CA SER A 18 2.86 4.38 -5.72
C SER A 18 3.26 5.53 -4.79
N ARG A 19 3.22 6.76 -5.32
CA ARG A 19 3.50 8.00 -4.58
C ARG A 19 2.41 9.04 -4.88
N GLY A 20 2.28 10.03 -4.00
CA GLY A 20 1.20 11.02 -4.08
C GLY A 20 -0.13 10.52 -3.50
N CYS A 21 -1.17 11.34 -3.61
CA CYS A 21 -2.53 10.99 -3.18
C CYS A 21 -3.57 11.76 -4.01
N VAL A 22 -4.76 11.17 -4.18
CA VAL A 22 -5.91 11.83 -4.85
C VAL A 22 -6.64 12.82 -3.94
N ARG A 23 -6.40 12.75 -2.63
CA ARG A 23 -7.07 13.58 -1.62
C ARG A 23 -6.23 14.82 -1.30
N ARG A 24 -6.91 15.86 -0.81
CA ARG A 24 -6.30 17.10 -0.32
C ARG A 24 -6.73 17.37 1.13
N CYS A 25 -6.58 16.36 1.99
CA CYS A 25 -6.95 16.49 3.41
C CYS A 25 -6.14 17.62 4.06
N PRO A 26 -6.76 18.52 4.84
CA PRO A 26 -6.09 19.72 5.33
C PRO A 26 -4.96 19.43 6.33
N TRP A 27 -4.96 18.26 6.96
CA TRP A 27 -3.91 17.80 7.87
C TRP A 27 -2.78 17.00 7.18
N CYS A 28 -2.90 16.72 5.87
CA CYS A 28 -1.99 15.82 5.17
C CYS A 28 -1.00 16.57 4.29
N ILE A 29 0.31 16.34 4.52
CA ILE A 29 1.40 16.95 3.75
C ILE A 29 1.63 16.30 2.37
N VAL A 30 1.07 15.11 2.13
CA VAL A 30 1.35 14.31 0.92
C VAL A 30 1.08 15.08 -0.39
N PRO A 31 -0.02 15.83 -0.56
CA PRO A 31 -0.28 16.56 -1.81
C PRO A 31 0.77 17.62 -2.11
N GLU A 32 1.36 18.25 -1.09
CA GLU A 32 2.42 19.25 -1.23
C GLU A 32 3.77 18.57 -1.50
N LYS A 33 4.10 17.52 -0.75
CA LYS A 33 5.40 16.83 -0.82
C LYS A 33 5.54 15.93 -2.06
N GLU A 34 4.48 15.25 -2.44
CA GLU A 34 4.52 14.17 -3.45
C GLU A 34 3.64 14.43 -4.67
N GLY A 35 2.66 15.33 -4.56
CA GLY A 35 1.76 15.70 -5.65
C GLY A 35 0.65 14.68 -5.91
N GLN A 36 0.17 14.67 -7.15
CA GLN A 36 -0.89 13.76 -7.59
C GLN A 36 -0.42 12.30 -7.57
N ILE A 37 -1.38 11.39 -7.37
CA ILE A 37 -1.13 9.95 -7.36
C ILE A 37 -0.45 9.49 -8.66
N LYS A 38 0.59 8.68 -8.54
CA LYS A 38 1.31 8.10 -9.69
C LYS A 38 1.96 6.76 -9.32
N PRO A 39 2.12 5.84 -10.28
CA PRO A 39 2.96 4.65 -10.11
C PRO A 39 4.40 5.04 -9.74
N TRP A 40 5.08 4.20 -8.96
CA TRP A 40 6.45 4.46 -8.51
C TRP A 40 7.42 3.32 -8.80
N ALA A 41 7.17 2.13 -8.23
CA ALA A 41 8.01 0.95 -8.43
C ALA A 41 7.18 -0.33 -8.38
N ARG A 42 7.72 -1.42 -8.91
CA ARG A 42 7.22 -2.77 -8.69
C ARG A 42 7.79 -3.32 -7.38
N ILE A 43 7.12 -4.29 -6.76
CA ILE A 43 7.63 -4.87 -5.50
C ILE A 43 9.04 -5.46 -5.67
N TYR A 44 9.35 -5.99 -6.86
CA TYR A 44 10.62 -6.62 -7.19
C TYR A 44 11.83 -5.69 -7.13
N GLU A 45 11.63 -4.37 -7.13
CA GLU A 45 12.73 -3.39 -7.08
C GLU A 45 13.25 -3.16 -5.65
N PHE A 46 12.42 -3.48 -4.64
CA PHE A 46 12.74 -3.26 -3.24
C PHE A 46 12.53 -4.48 -2.33
N TRP A 47 11.84 -5.51 -2.81
CA TRP A 47 11.64 -6.74 -2.08
C TRP A 47 12.91 -7.60 -2.07
N ASP A 48 13.37 -7.91 -0.86
CA ASP A 48 14.40 -8.90 -0.61
C ASP A 48 13.76 -10.29 -0.56
N ARG A 49 14.15 -11.17 -1.48
CA ARG A 49 13.57 -12.52 -1.64
C ARG A 49 13.69 -13.40 -0.37
N ARG A 50 14.51 -13.01 0.61
CA ARG A 50 14.60 -13.67 1.93
C ARG A 50 13.39 -13.36 2.81
N HIS A 51 12.74 -12.20 2.63
CA HIS A 51 11.59 -11.79 3.42
C HIS A 51 10.29 -12.38 2.87
N ARG A 52 9.42 -12.80 3.80
CA ARG A 52 8.04 -13.24 3.50
C ARG A 52 7.01 -12.14 3.74
N LYS A 53 7.43 -11.04 4.34
CA LYS A 53 6.61 -9.87 4.67
C LYS A 53 7.03 -8.68 3.83
N ILE A 54 6.05 -7.85 3.48
CA ILE A 54 6.26 -6.60 2.76
C ILE A 54 5.37 -5.49 3.30
N THR A 55 5.97 -4.37 3.65
CA THR A 55 5.28 -3.17 4.13
C THR A 55 5.24 -2.16 2.98
N LEU A 56 4.03 -1.89 2.48
CA LEU A 56 3.81 -0.86 1.47
C LEU A 56 3.58 0.48 2.15
N LEU A 57 4.39 1.47 1.75
CA LEU A 57 4.37 2.83 2.28
C LEU A 57 3.52 3.79 1.42
N ASP A 58 2.80 3.25 0.44
CA ASP A 58 1.89 3.97 -0.45
C ASP A 58 0.83 4.77 0.32
N ASN A 59 0.75 6.08 0.10
CA ASN A 59 -0.21 6.93 0.81
C ASN A 59 -1.68 6.61 0.48
N ASN A 60 -1.94 6.09 -0.73
CA ASN A 60 -3.27 5.66 -1.14
C ASN A 60 -3.16 4.61 -2.27
N MET A 61 -2.79 3.38 -1.91
CA MET A 61 -2.50 2.33 -2.88
C MET A 61 -3.70 2.01 -3.79
N LEU A 62 -4.93 1.99 -3.25
CA LEU A 62 -6.15 1.71 -4.06
C LEU A 62 -6.45 2.79 -5.11
N ALA A 63 -5.99 4.02 -4.90
CA ALA A 63 -6.13 5.10 -5.87
C ALA A 63 -5.10 5.04 -7.00
N ALA A 64 -4.03 4.25 -6.84
CA ALA A 64 -2.92 4.23 -7.77
C ALA A 64 -3.29 3.51 -9.08
N PRO A 65 -2.88 4.02 -10.26
CA PRO A 65 -3.17 3.35 -11.54
C PRO A 65 -2.65 1.90 -11.62
N ASN A 66 -1.63 1.57 -10.85
CA ASN A 66 -1.01 0.25 -10.79
C ASN A 66 -1.47 -0.62 -9.61
N TRP A 67 -2.52 -0.24 -8.88
CA TRP A 67 -2.98 -0.97 -7.67
C TRP A 67 -3.21 -2.46 -7.95
N ARG A 68 -3.87 -2.78 -9.08
CA ARG A 68 -4.20 -4.16 -9.47
C ARG A 68 -2.94 -4.98 -9.68
N LEU A 69 -1.99 -4.41 -10.41
CA LEU A 69 -0.71 -5.05 -10.70
C LEU A 69 0.14 -5.26 -9.44
N THR A 70 0.05 -4.33 -8.46
CA THR A 70 0.64 -4.52 -7.12
C THR A 70 -0.03 -5.68 -6.39
N MET A 71 -1.36 -5.75 -6.35
CA MET A 71 -2.08 -6.85 -5.70
C MET A 71 -1.76 -8.20 -6.33
N GLU A 72 -1.65 -8.26 -7.66
CA GLU A 72 -1.32 -9.48 -8.40
C GLU A 72 0.05 -10.01 -8.05
N ASP A 73 1.07 -9.14 -7.96
CA ASP A 73 2.41 -9.55 -7.51
C ASP A 73 2.39 -10.10 -6.08
N LEU A 74 1.71 -9.41 -5.16
CA LEU A 74 1.62 -9.84 -3.76
C LEU A 74 0.99 -11.24 -3.64
N ILE A 75 -0.05 -11.49 -4.43
CA ILE A 75 -0.74 -12.79 -4.48
C ILE A 75 0.15 -13.86 -5.13
N ALA A 76 0.78 -13.55 -6.26
CA ALA A 76 1.63 -14.48 -6.99
C ALA A 76 2.81 -14.96 -6.16
N GLU A 77 3.43 -14.04 -5.41
CA GLU A 77 4.58 -14.32 -4.54
C GLU A 77 4.17 -14.80 -3.15
N GLY A 78 2.87 -14.78 -2.85
CA GLY A 78 2.30 -15.26 -1.59
C GLY A 78 2.80 -14.50 -0.36
N LEU A 79 3.12 -13.21 -0.52
CA LEU A 79 3.67 -12.34 0.51
C LEU A 79 2.63 -11.91 1.53
N GLU A 80 3.04 -11.81 2.80
CA GLU A 80 2.26 -11.14 3.83
C GLU A 80 2.44 -9.63 3.70
N VAL A 81 1.36 -8.90 3.42
CA VAL A 81 1.38 -7.47 3.15
C VAL A 81 0.86 -6.65 4.32
N ASP A 82 1.58 -5.57 4.63
CA ASP A 82 1.15 -4.50 5.51
C ASP A 82 0.91 -3.21 4.70
N PHE A 83 -0.34 -2.80 4.54
CA PHE A 83 -0.71 -1.53 3.89
C PHE A 83 -0.54 -0.38 4.89
N ASN A 84 0.70 0.05 5.14
CA ASN A 84 1.09 0.78 6.33
C ASN A 84 0.30 2.09 6.56
N GLN A 85 0.19 2.91 5.51
CA GLN A 85 -0.50 4.21 5.55
C GLN A 85 -2.03 4.10 5.57
N GLY A 86 -2.57 2.87 5.48
CA GLY A 86 -3.99 2.62 5.40
C GLY A 86 -4.56 2.67 3.98
N LEU A 87 -5.78 2.17 3.83
CA LEU A 87 -6.55 2.14 2.61
C LEU A 87 -7.67 3.17 2.70
N ASP A 88 -7.94 3.91 1.63
CA ASP A 88 -9.08 4.83 1.59
C ASP A 88 -10.39 4.04 1.50
N ILE A 89 -11.19 4.03 2.58
CA ILE A 89 -12.43 3.25 2.66
C ILE A 89 -13.40 3.58 1.52
N ARG A 90 -13.43 4.85 1.11
CA ARG A 90 -14.31 5.37 0.05
C ARG A 90 -13.95 4.84 -1.33
N LEU A 91 -12.79 4.21 -1.49
CA LEU A 91 -12.33 3.62 -2.74
C LEU A 91 -12.55 2.10 -2.78
N VAL A 92 -12.98 1.48 -1.68
CA VAL A 92 -13.30 0.06 -1.66
C VAL A 92 -14.52 -0.19 -2.54
N ASN A 93 -14.44 -1.22 -3.37
CA ASN A 93 -15.53 -1.69 -4.21
C ASN A 93 -15.44 -3.21 -4.37
N MET A 94 -16.42 -3.83 -5.03
CA MET A 94 -16.47 -5.29 -5.16
C MET A 94 -15.23 -5.90 -5.85
N ASP A 95 -14.62 -5.18 -6.77
CA ASP A 95 -13.45 -5.64 -7.53
C ASP A 95 -12.20 -5.65 -6.64
N ASN A 96 -11.84 -4.51 -6.03
CA ASN A 96 -10.67 -4.48 -5.15
C ASN A 96 -10.89 -5.22 -3.82
N ALA A 97 -12.12 -5.35 -3.31
CA ALA A 97 -12.44 -6.20 -2.17
C ALA A 97 -12.14 -7.68 -2.47
N GLY A 98 -12.35 -8.13 -3.71
CA GLY A 98 -11.97 -9.46 -4.17
C GLY A 98 -10.46 -9.70 -4.07
N TYR A 99 -9.64 -8.68 -4.37
CA TYR A 99 -8.18 -8.76 -4.18
C TYR A 99 -7.79 -8.69 -2.70
N LEU A 100 -8.41 -7.81 -1.91
CA LEU A 100 -8.16 -7.69 -0.46
C LEU A 100 -8.44 -9.01 0.28
N LYS A 101 -9.42 -9.79 -0.17
CA LYS A 101 -9.70 -11.14 0.35
C LYS A 101 -8.59 -12.17 0.02
N ARG A 102 -7.86 -11.98 -1.07
CA ARG A 102 -6.87 -12.93 -1.59
C ARG A 102 -5.45 -12.64 -1.10
N VAL A 103 -5.10 -11.37 -0.90
CA VAL A 103 -3.81 -11.00 -0.32
C VAL A 103 -3.72 -11.48 1.13
N LYS A 104 -2.52 -11.86 1.57
CA LYS A 104 -2.28 -12.21 2.97
C LYS A 104 -2.02 -10.93 3.75
N ALA A 105 -3.06 -10.29 4.26
CA ALA A 105 -2.91 -9.16 5.17
C ALA A 105 -3.33 -9.59 6.58
N ARG A 106 -2.44 -9.40 7.57
CA ARG A 106 -2.79 -9.67 8.98
C ARG A 106 -3.87 -8.72 9.49
N GLN A 107 -3.83 -7.48 9.02
CA GLN A 107 -4.80 -6.44 9.34
C GLN A 107 -4.98 -5.51 8.14
N LEU A 108 -6.21 -5.05 7.92
CA LEU A 108 -6.51 -3.93 7.04
C LEU A 108 -6.73 -2.70 7.91
N ARG A 109 -6.00 -1.61 7.61
CA ARG A 109 -6.22 -0.29 8.20
C ARG A 109 -6.94 0.56 7.18
N PHE A 110 -8.02 1.21 7.59
CA PHE A 110 -8.79 2.11 6.73
C PHE A 110 -8.68 3.53 7.24
N ALA A 111 -8.38 4.46 6.33
CA ALA A 111 -8.48 5.89 6.57
C ALA A 111 -9.96 6.26 6.51
N PHE A 112 -10.58 6.37 7.68
CA PHE A 112 -11.97 6.79 7.85
C PHE A 112 -12.04 8.31 8.02
N ASP A 113 -11.25 8.89 8.92
CA ASP A 113 -11.05 10.34 9.16
C ASP A 113 -12.28 11.20 9.52
N ASP A 114 -13.48 10.94 8.98
CA ASP A 114 -14.69 11.74 9.15
C ASP A 114 -15.94 10.86 9.19
N ILE A 115 -16.88 11.16 10.10
CA ILE A 115 -18.15 10.43 10.27
C ILE A 115 -19.03 10.51 9.02
N ALA A 116 -18.86 11.54 8.18
CA ALA A 116 -19.58 11.68 6.92
C ALA A 116 -19.34 10.51 5.96
N TYR A 117 -18.34 9.66 6.20
CA TYR A 117 -18.05 8.48 5.40
C TYR A 117 -18.62 7.18 5.99
N GLU A 118 -19.47 7.26 7.02
CA GLU A 118 -20.08 6.08 7.66
C GLU A 118 -20.81 5.16 6.67
N SER A 119 -21.42 5.73 5.63
CA SER A 119 -22.16 4.98 4.61
C SER A 119 -21.30 4.47 3.44
N ALA A 120 -19.98 4.66 3.49
CA ALA A 120 -19.06 4.28 2.41
C ALA A 120 -18.87 2.76 2.30
#